data_AF-A0A948B2X4-F1
#
_entry.id   AF-A0A948B2X4-F1
#
_cell.length_a   1.000
_cell.length_b   1.000
_cell.length_c   1.000
_cell.angle_alpha   90.00
_cell.angle_beta   90.00
_cell.angle_gamma   90.00
#
_symmetry.space_group_name_H-M   'P 1'
#
loop_
_entity.id
_entity.type
_entity.pdbx_description
1 polymer ?
#
loop_
_entity_poly.entity_id
_entity_poly.type
_entity_poly.pdbx_seq_one_letter_code
_entity_poly.pdbx_strand_id
1 'polypeptide(L)'
;RKTKPELHFTEIVLSNPHSLPVGRTLGKIKEHLCDIYRIFVREGILILKLNGEELVCREPDVLVAPYYKKLNGPAVRWSKEIDFDFGKGLRATGFAAIRKRASTTHAGFALFRRRRLIQGSGDEGYRPEFIFGKPNSFIYQRLFGELHLEGFEISHTKDGFQWDENEEPFLALLKEDLSRAEFPLLQQAKEHRVQRERSDYRRGAETAAQSTSDTIKEHVPPVMNSIAGHMAPEPPPARLAEATTASRRTIDIEFHGRPWRIVLELSDDPAVGEWLEISDQVAQADSQDAGGRRVIELRLSLAHPFMDRFGGVDPEQIEPLLRVAAALGLAEVAARESGVRMAGTVRRNVNELLKEALWKT
;
A
#
# COMPACT_ATOMS: atom_id res chain seq x y z
N ARG A 1 -4.96 55.80 28.97
CA ARG A 1 -3.70 55.32 29.61
C ARG A 1 -3.43 53.92 29.04
N LYS A 2 -2.33 53.71 28.30
CA LYS A 2 -1.86 52.36 27.97
C LYS A 2 -1.12 51.82 29.20
N THR A 3 -1.69 50.84 29.88
CA THR A 3 -1.04 50.16 31.01
C THR A 3 0.16 49.36 30.49
N LYS A 4 1.26 49.29 31.24
CA LYS A 4 2.43 48.48 30.85
C LYS A 4 1.99 47.02 30.69
N PRO A 5 2.42 46.29 29.64
CA PRO A 5 2.05 44.88 29.40
C PRO A 5 2.32 43.96 30.60
N GLU A 6 3.28 44.36 31.42
CA GLU A 6 3.82 43.64 32.58
C GLU A 6 2.93 43.72 33.83
N LEU A 7 1.90 44.57 33.80
CA LEU A 7 1.03 44.84 34.95
C LEU A 7 -0.24 43.97 34.98
N HIS A 8 -0.54 43.23 33.91
CA HIS A 8 -1.73 42.37 33.82
C HIS A 8 -1.35 40.97 33.37
N PHE A 9 -1.08 40.09 34.33
CA PHE A 9 -0.78 38.69 34.07
C PHE A 9 -1.41 37.80 35.14
N THR A 10 -1.51 36.53 34.82
CA THR A 10 -1.80 35.45 35.77
C THR A 10 -0.63 34.48 35.72
N GLU A 11 -0.01 34.23 36.86
CA GLU A 11 1.03 33.21 37.01
C GLU A 11 0.45 32.02 37.77
N ILE A 12 0.65 30.82 37.22
CA ILE A 12 0.26 29.56 37.87
C ILE A 12 1.55 28.77 38.09
N VAL A 13 1.93 28.58 39.35
CA VAL A 13 3.12 27.81 39.75
C VAL A 13 2.67 26.49 40.37
N LEU A 14 3.08 25.38 39.77
CA LEU A 14 2.87 24.04 40.32
C LEU A 14 4.13 23.61 41.09
N SER A 15 4.02 23.45 42.40
CA SER A 15 5.12 23.04 43.28
C SER A 15 5.10 21.53 43.54
N ASN A 16 6.28 20.92 43.64
CA ASN A 16 6.47 19.49 43.91
C ASN A 16 5.77 18.53 42.92
N PRO A 17 6.03 18.65 41.61
CA PRO A 17 5.47 17.72 40.62
C PRO A 17 6.03 16.31 40.83
N HIS A 18 5.17 15.30 40.67
CA HIS A 18 5.57 13.89 40.81
C HIS A 18 6.70 13.51 39.84
N SER A 19 6.67 14.01 38.60
CA SER A 19 7.74 13.86 37.63
C SER A 19 7.75 15.02 36.63
N LEU A 20 8.94 15.38 36.16
CA LEU A 20 9.12 16.39 35.11
C LEU A 20 9.33 15.72 33.75
N PRO A 21 8.74 16.23 32.67
CA PRO A 21 8.96 15.70 31.32
C PRO A 21 10.41 15.91 30.87
N VAL A 22 11.02 14.87 30.30
CA VAL A 22 12.40 14.91 29.76
C VAL A 22 12.49 14.22 28.40
N GLY A 23 13.52 14.57 27.62
CA GLY A 23 13.85 13.88 26.36
C GLY A 23 12.70 13.84 25.36
N ARG A 24 12.33 12.62 24.91
CA ARG A 24 11.27 12.41 23.90
C ARG A 24 9.90 12.92 24.34
N THR A 25 9.61 12.91 25.64
CA THR A 25 8.32 13.38 26.18
C THR A 25 8.15 14.89 25.94
N LEU A 26 9.23 15.68 26.06
CA LEU A 26 9.18 17.10 25.71
C LEU A 26 8.84 17.31 24.22
N GLY A 27 9.37 16.45 23.34
CA GLY A 27 9.04 16.47 21.91
C GLY A 27 7.54 16.26 21.66
N LYS A 28 6.96 15.22 22.29
CA LYS A 28 5.51 14.98 22.22
C LYS A 28 4.69 16.13 22.80
N ILE A 29 5.10 16.69 23.93
CA ILE A 29 4.42 17.85 24.53
C ILE A 29 4.42 19.03 23.56
N LYS A 30 5.55 19.33 22.90
CA LYS A 30 5.61 20.38 21.87
C LYS A 30 4.62 20.13 20.74
N GLU A 31 4.56 18.89 20.24
CA GLU A 31 3.63 18.47 19.18
C GLU A 31 2.17 18.66 19.60
N HIS A 32 1.78 18.12 20.76
CA HIS A 32 0.42 18.24 21.27
C HIS A 32 0.02 19.70 21.55
N LEU A 33 0.90 20.48 22.18
CA LEU A 33 0.66 21.91 22.41
C LEU A 33 0.44 22.66 21.11
N CYS A 34 1.23 22.35 20.09
CA CYS A 34 1.04 22.92 18.77
C CYS A 34 -0.30 22.51 18.16
N ASP A 35 -0.66 21.24 18.18
CA ASP A 35 -1.93 20.79 17.59
C ASP A 35 -3.16 21.42 18.29
N ILE A 36 -3.10 21.57 19.62
CA ILE A 36 -4.20 22.12 20.43
C ILE A 36 -4.42 23.60 20.11
N TYR A 37 -3.33 24.37 19.98
CA TYR A 37 -3.38 25.82 19.90
C TYR A 37 -3.00 26.40 18.53
N ARG A 38 -2.73 25.56 17.52
CA ARG A 38 -2.26 26.00 16.19
C ARG A 38 -3.13 27.07 15.56
N ILE A 39 -4.44 27.04 15.75
CA ILE A 39 -5.34 28.06 15.19
C ILE A 39 -5.03 29.44 15.79
N PHE A 40 -4.87 29.51 17.12
CA PHE A 40 -4.52 30.75 17.80
C PHE A 40 -3.11 31.24 17.45
N VAL A 41 -2.16 30.31 17.29
CA VAL A 41 -0.79 30.63 16.86
C VAL A 41 -0.78 31.14 15.41
N ARG A 42 -1.48 30.45 14.49
CA ARG A 42 -1.63 30.79 13.07
C ARG A 42 -2.31 32.14 12.87
N GLU A 43 -3.31 32.47 13.68
CA GLU A 43 -4.01 33.77 13.66
C GLU A 43 -3.22 34.90 14.37
N GLY A 44 -2.06 34.61 14.96
CA GLY A 44 -1.26 35.59 15.70
C GLY A 44 -1.90 36.05 17.02
N ILE A 45 -2.88 35.30 17.54
CA ILE A 45 -3.60 35.59 18.78
C ILE A 45 -2.79 35.12 20.00
N LEU A 46 -2.02 34.05 19.85
CA LEU A 46 -1.24 33.43 20.93
C LEU A 46 0.21 33.23 20.50
N ILE A 47 1.15 33.72 21.32
CA ILE A 47 2.56 33.31 21.27
C ILE A 47 2.75 32.22 22.32
N LEU A 48 2.99 30.99 21.89
CA LEU A 48 3.17 29.85 22.77
C LEU A 48 4.65 29.53 22.94
N LYS A 49 5.16 29.57 24.17
CA LYS A 49 6.55 29.25 24.49
C LYS A 49 6.64 28.06 25.42
N LEU A 50 7.57 27.15 25.15
CA LEU A 50 7.94 26.05 26.05
C LEU A 50 9.43 26.14 26.35
N ASN A 51 9.79 26.21 27.64
CA ASN A 51 11.18 26.41 28.09
C ASN A 51 11.87 27.63 27.44
N GLY A 52 11.11 28.72 27.22
CA GLY A 52 11.59 29.95 26.59
C GLY A 52 11.63 29.94 25.06
N GLU A 53 11.47 28.77 24.43
CA GLU A 53 11.44 28.61 22.97
C GLU A 53 10.02 28.78 22.44
N GLU A 54 9.82 29.64 21.44
CA GLU A 54 8.55 29.81 20.76
C GLU A 54 8.24 28.62 19.85
N LEU A 55 7.03 28.07 19.99
CA LEU A 55 6.60 26.91 19.23
C LEU A 55 6.05 27.34 17.87
N VAL A 56 6.63 26.78 16.81
CA VAL A 56 6.17 26.98 15.42
C VAL A 56 5.38 25.76 14.96
N CYS A 57 4.07 25.94 14.82
CA CYS A 57 3.16 24.85 14.45
C CYS A 57 3.03 24.77 12.92
N ARG A 58 3.74 23.82 12.31
CA ARG A 58 3.80 23.67 10.85
C ARG A 58 2.63 22.84 10.33
N GLU A 59 2.04 23.29 9.23
CA GLU A 59 1.01 22.54 8.54
C GLU A 59 1.60 21.47 7.60
N PRO A 60 0.93 20.33 7.42
CA PRO A 60 1.34 19.34 6.44
C PRO A 60 1.22 19.87 5.01
N ASP A 61 2.24 19.63 4.19
CA ASP A 61 2.19 19.93 2.76
C ASP A 61 1.06 19.15 2.07
N VAL A 62 0.21 19.87 1.35
CA VAL A 62 -0.85 19.28 0.51
C VAL A 62 -0.27 18.80 -0.83
N LEU A 63 -0.77 17.68 -1.31
CA LEU A 63 -0.44 17.12 -2.63
C LEU A 63 -0.88 18.08 -3.74
N VAL A 64 0.07 18.44 -4.60
CA VAL A 64 -0.18 19.15 -5.85
C VAL A 64 0.19 18.21 -6.99
N ALA A 65 -0.81 17.66 -7.68
CA ALA A 65 -0.62 16.65 -8.73
C ALA A 65 -1.83 16.58 -9.66
N PRO A 66 -1.67 16.12 -10.91
CA PRO A 66 -2.81 15.81 -11.76
C PRO A 66 -3.64 14.64 -11.21
N TYR A 67 -4.87 14.50 -11.73
CA TYR A 67 -5.72 13.36 -11.44
C TYR A 67 -5.06 12.04 -11.86
N TYR A 68 -5.14 11.01 -11.03
CA TYR A 68 -4.37 9.76 -11.20
C TYR A 68 -4.62 9.07 -12.55
N LYS A 69 -5.83 9.20 -13.13
CA LYS A 69 -6.16 8.67 -14.47
C LYS A 69 -5.68 9.56 -15.63
N LYS A 70 -5.27 10.80 -15.35
CA LYS A 70 -4.89 11.80 -16.35
C LYS A 70 -3.54 12.41 -15.95
N LEU A 71 -2.48 11.60 -15.97
CA LEU A 71 -1.13 11.99 -15.50
C LEU A 71 -0.52 13.20 -16.23
N ASN A 72 -0.92 13.46 -17.48
CA ASN A 72 -0.49 14.64 -18.25
C ASN A 72 -1.44 15.84 -18.10
N GLY A 73 -2.43 15.75 -17.21
CA GLY A 73 -3.37 16.83 -16.94
C GLY A 73 -2.74 17.96 -16.13
N PRO A 74 -3.48 19.06 -15.91
CA PRO A 74 -3.03 20.13 -15.02
C PRO A 74 -2.88 19.61 -13.59
N ALA A 75 -1.86 20.11 -12.89
CA ALA A 75 -1.71 19.81 -11.48
C ALA A 75 -2.79 20.52 -10.65
N VAL A 76 -3.40 19.78 -9.73
CA VAL A 76 -4.45 20.26 -8.83
C VAL A 76 -3.94 20.16 -7.40
N ARG A 77 -4.21 21.17 -6.58
CA ARG A 77 -3.99 21.09 -5.12
C ARG A 77 -5.13 20.28 -4.51
N TRP A 78 -4.83 19.09 -3.99
CA TRP A 78 -5.83 18.14 -3.48
C TRP A 78 -6.25 18.48 -2.05
N SER A 79 -7.10 19.49 -1.94
CA SER A 79 -7.74 19.96 -0.71
C SER A 79 -9.17 20.32 -1.03
N LYS A 80 -10.10 19.84 -0.20
CA LYS A 80 -11.54 20.06 -0.36
C LYS A 80 -12.09 20.73 0.89
N GLU A 81 -12.82 21.82 0.70
CA GLU A 81 -13.57 22.46 1.79
C GLU A 81 -14.79 21.61 2.15
N ILE A 82 -15.15 21.64 3.43
CA ILE A 82 -16.24 20.89 4.03
C ILE A 82 -17.16 21.88 4.72
N ASP A 83 -18.46 21.76 4.47
CA ASP A 83 -19.53 22.52 5.13
C ASP A 83 -20.82 21.70 5.11
N PHE A 84 -21.17 21.14 6.27
CA PHE A 84 -22.35 20.31 6.46
C PHE A 84 -23.20 20.88 7.59
N ASP A 85 -24.48 21.12 7.29
CA ASP A 85 -25.50 21.48 8.26
C ASP A 85 -26.40 20.27 8.51
N PHE A 86 -26.44 19.80 9.76
CA PHE A 86 -27.23 18.64 10.20
C PHE A 86 -28.58 19.05 10.77
N GLY A 87 -28.90 20.35 10.77
CA GLY A 87 -30.03 20.91 11.50
C GLY A 87 -29.83 20.86 13.01
N LYS A 88 -30.82 21.34 13.77
CA LYS A 88 -30.81 21.38 15.25
C LYS A 88 -29.57 22.09 15.87
N GLY A 89 -28.91 22.95 15.11
CA GLY A 89 -27.69 23.66 15.54
C GLY A 89 -26.40 22.83 15.46
N LEU A 90 -26.43 21.67 14.82
CA LEU A 90 -25.26 20.83 14.57
C LEU A 90 -24.66 21.17 13.19
N ARG A 91 -23.37 21.52 13.16
CA ARG A 91 -22.66 21.85 11.91
C ARG A 91 -21.23 21.33 11.94
N ALA A 92 -20.71 20.91 10.79
CA ALA A 92 -19.31 20.58 10.59
C ALA A 92 -18.74 21.42 9.45
N THR A 93 -17.66 22.16 9.70
CA THR A 93 -16.95 22.95 8.69
C THR A 93 -15.46 22.61 8.67
N GLY A 94 -14.73 22.99 7.61
CA GLY A 94 -13.27 22.86 7.58
C GLY A 94 -12.78 22.33 6.25
N PHE A 95 -11.81 21.41 6.27
CA PHE A 95 -11.27 20.83 5.05
C PHE A 95 -10.74 19.40 5.23
N ALA A 96 -10.69 18.68 4.11
CA ALA A 96 -9.96 17.42 3.96
C ALA A 96 -8.97 17.52 2.80
N ALA A 97 -7.77 17.00 2.97
CA ALA A 97 -6.69 17.10 1.99
C ALA A 97 -5.84 15.83 1.95
N ILE A 98 -5.06 15.71 0.88
CA ILE A 98 -4.08 14.61 0.71
C ILE A 98 -2.70 15.17 1.01
N ARG A 99 -1.93 14.51 1.86
CA ARG A 99 -0.53 14.87 2.11
C ARG A 99 0.33 14.62 0.89
N LYS A 100 1.28 15.53 0.65
CA LYS A 100 2.35 15.37 -0.35
C LYS A 100 3.21 14.13 -0.06
N ARG A 101 3.59 13.93 1.20
CA ARG A 101 4.33 12.75 1.69
C ARG A 101 3.47 11.96 2.67
N ALA A 102 3.44 10.64 2.50
CA ALA A 102 2.74 9.74 3.43
C ALA A 102 3.39 9.79 4.82
N SER A 103 2.58 9.78 5.87
CA SER A 103 3.04 9.47 7.22
C SER A 103 1.85 9.05 8.08
N THR A 104 2.04 7.96 8.82
CA THR A 104 1.04 7.41 9.74
C THR A 104 0.84 8.29 10.97
N THR A 105 1.87 8.99 11.44
CA THR A 105 1.76 9.91 12.58
C THR A 105 0.88 11.12 12.26
N HIS A 106 1.24 11.91 11.24
CA HIS A 106 0.62 13.21 10.97
C HIS A 106 -0.52 13.15 9.92
N ALA A 107 -1.14 11.98 9.73
CA ALA A 107 -2.36 11.83 8.95
C ALA A 107 -3.58 11.77 9.87
N GLY A 108 -4.79 11.73 9.33
CA GLY A 108 -6.04 11.75 10.12
C GLY A 108 -6.62 13.15 10.28
N PHE A 109 -7.86 13.19 10.75
CA PHE A 109 -8.55 14.44 11.03
C PHE A 109 -8.23 14.95 12.43
N ALA A 110 -8.16 16.27 12.53
CA ALA A 110 -8.11 17.03 13.76
C ALA A 110 -9.49 17.66 13.98
N LEU A 111 -10.13 17.35 15.10
CA LEU A 111 -11.48 17.80 15.41
C LEU A 111 -11.45 18.94 16.43
N PHE A 112 -12.01 20.07 16.04
CA PHE A 112 -11.99 21.32 16.80
C PHE A 112 -13.37 21.70 17.30
N ARG A 113 -13.42 22.31 18.48
CA ARG A 113 -14.58 23.03 19.00
C ARG A 113 -14.12 24.39 19.49
N ARG A 114 -14.80 25.46 19.04
CA ARG A 114 -14.46 26.84 19.42
C ARG A 114 -12.96 27.16 19.23
N ARG A 115 -12.40 26.74 18.09
CA ARG A 115 -10.98 26.93 17.69
C ARG A 115 -9.93 26.19 18.52
N ARG A 116 -10.32 25.38 19.51
CA ARG A 116 -9.40 24.50 20.25
C ARG A 116 -9.58 23.05 19.78
N LEU A 117 -8.48 22.34 19.60
CA LEU A 117 -8.53 20.90 19.33
C LEU A 117 -9.17 20.16 20.52
N ILE A 118 -10.00 19.18 20.21
CA ILE A 118 -10.60 18.25 21.16
C ILE A 118 -10.06 16.84 20.93
N GLN A 119 -9.95 16.42 19.66
CA GLN A 119 -9.53 15.07 19.29
C GLN A 119 -8.61 15.11 18.06
N GLY A 120 -7.67 14.18 17.96
CA GLY A 120 -6.77 14.07 16.81
C GLY A 120 -5.43 14.81 16.97
N SER A 121 -4.78 14.64 18.12
CA SER A 121 -3.47 15.27 18.39
C SER A 121 -2.33 14.26 18.28
N GLY A 122 -1.16 14.68 17.78
CA GLY A 122 0.03 13.85 17.65
C GLY A 122 -0.21 12.63 16.76
N ASP A 123 0.15 11.45 17.28
CA ASP A 123 -0.06 10.16 16.62
C ASP A 123 -1.52 9.65 16.68
N GLU A 124 -2.41 10.32 17.41
CA GLU A 124 -3.78 9.90 17.71
C GLU A 124 -4.84 10.56 16.80
N GLY A 125 -4.51 10.79 15.52
CA GLY A 125 -5.43 11.38 14.55
C GLY A 125 -6.79 10.66 14.49
N TYR A 126 -7.90 11.41 14.36
CA TYR A 126 -9.23 10.82 14.19
C TYR A 126 -9.32 10.17 12.81
N ARG A 127 -9.35 8.82 12.79
CA ARG A 127 -9.29 8.00 11.57
C ARG A 127 -10.37 6.90 11.57
N PRO A 128 -11.66 7.24 11.40
CA PRO A 128 -12.71 6.25 11.28
C PRO A 128 -12.42 5.28 10.13
N GLU A 129 -12.43 3.98 10.41
CA GLU A 129 -12.10 2.95 9.42
C GLU A 129 -13.01 3.05 8.18
N PHE A 130 -14.26 3.49 8.37
CA PHE A 130 -15.22 3.71 7.29
C PHE A 130 -14.70 4.66 6.18
N ILE A 131 -13.85 5.62 6.52
CA ILE A 131 -13.24 6.58 5.57
C ILE A 131 -11.78 6.21 5.27
N PHE A 132 -10.99 5.90 6.30
CA PHE A 132 -9.55 5.73 6.18
C PHE A 132 -9.13 4.32 5.76
N GLY A 133 -10.00 3.33 5.91
CA GLY A 133 -9.67 1.93 5.72
C GLY A 133 -8.63 1.42 6.72
N LYS A 134 -7.95 0.33 6.34
CA LYS A 134 -6.93 -0.31 7.19
C LYS A 134 -5.62 0.50 7.25
N PRO A 135 -4.81 0.36 8.33
CA PRO A 135 -3.58 1.12 8.53
C PRO A 135 -2.53 1.04 7.40
N ASN A 136 -2.50 -0.07 6.67
CA ASN A 136 -1.60 -0.27 5.53
C ASN A 136 -2.07 0.45 4.24
N SER A 137 -3.28 1.01 4.23
CA SER A 137 -3.81 1.68 3.04
C SER A 137 -3.19 3.07 2.81
N PHE A 138 -3.12 3.47 1.53
CA PHE A 138 -2.62 4.80 1.17
C PHE A 138 -3.49 5.94 1.70
N ILE A 139 -4.81 5.74 1.80
CA ILE A 139 -5.72 6.72 2.40
C ILE A 139 -5.32 6.94 3.86
N TYR A 140 -5.14 5.87 4.63
CA TYR A 140 -4.77 5.93 6.05
C TYR A 140 -3.53 6.80 6.29
N GLN A 141 -2.53 6.70 5.42
CA GLN A 141 -1.24 7.37 5.58
C GLN A 141 -1.21 8.80 5.01
N ARG A 142 -2.25 9.24 4.29
CA ARG A 142 -2.19 10.47 3.49
C ARG A 142 -3.39 11.38 3.62
N LEU A 143 -4.57 10.86 3.92
CA LEU A 143 -5.73 11.72 4.17
C LEU A 143 -5.52 12.46 5.50
N PHE A 144 -5.78 13.75 5.51
CA PHE A 144 -5.75 14.57 6.72
C PHE A 144 -6.70 15.75 6.58
N GLY A 145 -6.96 16.46 7.67
CA GLY A 145 -7.77 17.66 7.61
C GLY A 145 -8.10 18.24 8.98
N GLU A 146 -8.69 19.42 8.98
CA GLU A 146 -9.19 20.10 10.18
C GLU A 146 -10.71 20.22 10.05
N LEU A 147 -11.45 19.71 11.03
CA LEU A 147 -12.91 19.74 11.05
C LEU A 147 -13.36 20.45 12.32
N HIS A 148 -14.19 21.47 12.16
CA HIS A 148 -14.74 22.32 13.19
C HIS A 148 -16.19 21.92 13.44
N LEU A 149 -16.46 21.43 14.64
CA LEU A 149 -17.75 20.91 15.04
C LEU A 149 -18.47 21.90 15.95
N GLU A 150 -19.68 22.28 15.54
CA GLU A 150 -20.57 23.18 16.27
C GLU A 150 -21.81 22.43 16.76
N GLY A 151 -22.27 22.75 17.97
CA GLY A 151 -23.43 22.11 18.60
C GLY A 151 -23.15 20.75 19.25
N PHE A 152 -22.03 20.09 18.94
CA PHE A 152 -21.65 18.82 19.57
C PHE A 152 -21.12 19.00 21.00
N GLU A 153 -21.46 18.05 21.86
CA GLU A 153 -20.92 17.94 23.21
C GLU A 153 -19.58 17.22 23.24
N ILE A 154 -18.82 17.44 24.31
CA ILE A 154 -17.47 16.88 24.50
C ILE A 154 -17.39 16.18 25.85
N SER A 155 -16.45 15.24 25.97
CA SER A 155 -16.16 14.58 27.24
C SER A 155 -15.77 15.60 28.33
N HIS A 156 -15.95 15.22 29.60
CA HIS A 156 -15.54 16.06 30.73
C HIS A 156 -14.03 16.40 30.70
N THR A 157 -13.21 15.45 30.25
CA THR A 157 -11.76 15.58 30.05
C THR A 157 -11.38 16.35 28.79
N LYS A 158 -12.34 16.65 27.89
CA LYS A 158 -12.17 17.39 26.63
C LYS A 158 -11.18 16.74 25.66
N ASP A 159 -11.16 15.41 25.66
CA ASP A 159 -10.34 14.51 24.81
C ASP A 159 -11.13 13.79 23.73
N GLY A 160 -12.44 14.03 23.65
CA GLY A 160 -13.31 13.43 22.65
C GLY A 160 -14.66 14.13 22.51
N PHE A 161 -15.30 13.90 21.37
CA PHE A 161 -16.69 14.32 21.13
C PHE A 161 -17.67 13.25 21.58
N GLN A 162 -18.80 13.68 22.12
CA GLN A 162 -19.96 12.84 22.36
C GLN A 162 -20.85 12.93 21.12
N TRP A 163 -20.74 11.92 20.26
CA TRP A 163 -21.42 11.93 18.96
C TRP A 163 -22.88 11.49 19.03
N ASP A 164 -23.24 10.69 20.03
CA ASP A 164 -24.54 10.02 20.14
C ASP A 164 -24.93 9.33 18.82
N GLU A 165 -26.11 9.63 18.27
CA GLU A 165 -26.61 9.09 17.00
C GLU A 165 -26.05 9.79 15.74
N ASN A 166 -25.16 10.77 15.89
CA ASN A 166 -24.74 11.64 14.78
C ASN A 166 -23.42 11.23 14.11
N GLU A 167 -22.63 10.32 14.69
CA GLU A 167 -21.33 9.94 14.10
C GLU A 167 -21.51 9.27 12.73
N GLU A 168 -22.37 8.25 12.65
CA GLU A 168 -22.59 7.50 11.42
C GLU A 168 -23.15 8.40 10.29
N PRO A 169 -24.20 9.23 10.51
CA PRO A 169 -24.65 10.21 9.52
C PRO A 169 -23.55 11.17 9.06
N PHE A 170 -22.73 11.68 10.00
CA PHE A 170 -21.61 12.55 9.69
C PHE A 170 -20.57 11.84 8.80
N LEU A 171 -20.19 10.62 9.14
CA LEU A 171 -19.22 9.84 8.37
C LEU A 171 -19.75 9.46 6.99
N ALA A 172 -21.04 9.17 6.86
CA ALA A 172 -21.70 8.92 5.58
C ALA A 172 -21.63 10.15 4.66
N LEU A 173 -22.04 11.32 5.16
CA LEU A 173 -22.00 12.58 4.41
C LEU A 173 -20.57 12.97 4.04
N LEU A 174 -19.63 12.86 4.98
CA LEU A 174 -18.23 13.15 4.73
C LEU A 174 -17.68 12.21 3.66
N LYS A 175 -17.91 10.91 3.75
CA LYS A 175 -17.42 9.95 2.75
C LYS A 175 -18.01 10.20 1.37
N GLU A 176 -19.32 10.45 1.28
CA GLU A 176 -20.00 10.78 0.03
C GLU A 176 -19.37 12.01 -0.62
N ASP A 177 -19.23 13.09 0.16
CA ASP A 177 -18.67 14.33 -0.32
C ASP A 177 -17.22 14.15 -0.80
N LEU A 178 -16.36 13.48 -0.03
CA LEU A 178 -14.97 13.20 -0.41
C LEU A 178 -14.83 12.22 -1.59
N SER A 179 -15.92 11.57 -2.00
CA SER A 179 -15.97 10.63 -3.13
C SER A 179 -16.64 11.19 -4.38
N ARG A 180 -17.16 12.43 -4.34
CA ARG A 180 -17.85 13.05 -5.49
C ARG A 180 -16.99 13.06 -6.74
N ALA A 181 -17.60 12.76 -7.88
CA ALA A 181 -16.89 12.60 -9.16
C ALA A 181 -16.16 13.87 -9.63
N GLU A 182 -16.67 15.05 -9.27
CA GLU A 182 -16.06 16.35 -9.61
C GLU A 182 -14.71 16.56 -8.89
N PHE A 183 -14.58 16.07 -7.66
CA PHE A 183 -13.36 16.16 -6.88
C PHE A 183 -13.17 14.90 -6.02
N PRO A 184 -12.75 13.77 -6.63
CA PRO A 184 -12.74 12.46 -5.98
C PRO A 184 -11.51 12.29 -5.08
N LEU A 185 -11.49 13.02 -3.95
CA LEU A 185 -10.37 13.10 -3.02
C LEU A 185 -9.94 11.72 -2.51
N LEU A 186 -10.89 10.87 -2.08
CA LEU A 186 -10.56 9.53 -1.57
C LEU A 186 -9.95 8.63 -2.65
N GLN A 187 -10.51 8.67 -3.86
CA GLN A 187 -9.99 7.88 -4.97
C GLN A 187 -8.59 8.34 -5.37
N GLN A 188 -8.35 9.66 -5.40
CA GLN A 188 -7.00 10.18 -5.63
C GLN A 188 -6.04 9.73 -4.51
N ALA A 189 -6.43 9.80 -3.25
CA ALA A 189 -5.58 9.38 -2.13
C ALA A 189 -5.21 7.89 -2.23
N LYS A 190 -6.19 7.07 -2.63
CA LYS A 190 -6.03 5.63 -2.83
C LYS A 190 -5.10 5.28 -3.98
N GLU A 191 -5.26 5.93 -5.14
CA GLU A 191 -4.63 5.51 -6.40
C GLU A 191 -3.39 6.32 -6.76
N HIS A 192 -3.22 7.53 -6.22
CA HIS A 192 -2.07 8.35 -6.53
C HIS A 192 -0.79 7.71 -6.01
N ARG A 193 -0.07 7.03 -6.90
CA ARG A 193 1.29 6.56 -6.64
C ARG A 193 2.24 7.74 -6.88
N VAL A 194 3.01 8.09 -5.87
CA VAL A 194 4.14 9.01 -6.05
C VAL A 194 5.06 8.32 -7.05
N GLN A 195 5.34 8.97 -8.19
CA GLN A 195 6.45 8.57 -9.05
C GLN A 195 7.68 8.57 -8.14
N ARG A 196 8.18 7.38 -7.79
CA ARG A 196 9.35 7.24 -6.89
C ARG A 196 10.48 8.08 -7.49
N GLU A 197 11.15 8.87 -6.67
CA GLU A 197 12.27 9.67 -7.17
C GLU A 197 13.34 8.72 -7.74
N ARG A 198 14.08 9.15 -8.76
CA ARG A 198 15.17 8.33 -9.34
C ARG A 198 16.17 7.82 -8.27
N SER A 199 16.33 8.59 -7.19
CA SER A 199 17.13 8.26 -6.00
C SER A 199 16.59 7.03 -5.23
N ASP A 200 15.27 6.85 -5.15
CA ASP A 200 14.65 5.71 -4.48
C ASP A 200 14.74 4.43 -5.31
N TYR A 201 14.62 4.55 -6.64
CA TYR A 201 14.93 3.43 -7.55
C TYR A 201 16.37 2.98 -7.41
N ARG A 202 17.32 3.93 -7.35
CA ARG A 202 18.75 3.61 -7.21
C ARG A 202 19.02 2.83 -5.93
N ARG A 203 18.52 3.31 -4.80
CA ARG A 203 18.74 2.66 -3.50
C ARG A 203 18.12 1.26 -3.43
N GLY A 204 16.87 1.11 -3.89
CA GLY A 204 16.22 -0.19 -3.96
C GLY A 204 16.94 -1.16 -4.89
N ALA A 205 17.41 -0.68 -6.04
CA ALA A 205 18.19 -1.47 -6.98
C ALA A 205 19.54 -1.89 -6.41
N GLU A 206 20.26 -0.99 -5.73
CA GLU A 206 21.54 -1.30 -5.07
C GLU A 206 21.37 -2.36 -3.98
N THR A 207 20.36 -2.21 -3.11
CA THR A 207 20.07 -3.21 -2.07
C THR A 207 19.68 -4.57 -2.66
N ALA A 208 18.79 -4.59 -3.65
CA ALA A 208 18.39 -5.83 -4.31
C ALA A 208 19.59 -6.49 -5.02
N ALA A 209 20.38 -5.72 -5.77
CA ALA A 209 21.57 -6.22 -6.45
C ALA A 209 22.61 -6.77 -5.48
N GLN A 210 22.85 -6.10 -4.35
CA GLN A 210 23.78 -6.57 -3.34
C GLN A 210 23.31 -7.88 -2.71
N SER A 211 22.06 -7.93 -2.23
CA SER A 211 21.50 -9.14 -1.63
C SER A 211 21.49 -10.32 -2.61
N THR A 212 21.06 -10.12 -3.85
CA THR A 212 21.11 -11.17 -4.87
C THR A 212 22.54 -11.58 -5.20
N SER A 213 23.49 -10.64 -5.22
CA SER A 213 24.91 -10.96 -5.46
C SER A 213 25.49 -11.84 -4.37
N ASP A 214 25.15 -11.57 -3.11
CA ASP A 214 25.62 -12.35 -1.97
C ASP A 214 25.02 -13.77 -1.99
N THR A 215 23.70 -13.89 -2.21
CA THR A 215 23.03 -15.19 -2.42
C THR A 215 23.66 -15.97 -3.59
N ILE A 216 23.93 -15.30 -4.73
CA ILE A 216 24.57 -15.94 -5.88
C ILE A 216 25.96 -16.44 -5.52
N LYS A 217 26.79 -15.65 -4.82
CA LYS A 217 28.15 -16.07 -4.47
C LYS A 217 28.17 -17.27 -3.53
N GLU A 218 27.25 -17.29 -2.56
CA GLU A 218 27.27 -18.30 -1.49
C GLU A 218 26.53 -19.58 -1.87
N HIS A 219 25.35 -19.48 -2.49
CA HIS A 219 24.42 -20.60 -2.61
C HIS A 219 24.33 -21.19 -4.02
N VAL A 220 24.64 -20.43 -5.08
CA VAL A 220 24.48 -20.89 -6.48
C VAL A 220 25.59 -21.86 -6.95
N PRO A 221 26.89 -21.69 -6.63
CA PRO A 221 27.94 -22.58 -7.10
C PRO A 221 27.70 -24.08 -6.84
N PRO A 222 27.33 -24.53 -5.62
CA PRO A 222 27.08 -25.95 -5.38
C PRO A 222 25.90 -26.49 -6.19
N VAL A 223 24.83 -25.70 -6.37
CA VAL A 223 23.65 -26.08 -7.15
C VAL A 223 24.01 -26.19 -8.64
N MET A 224 24.77 -25.24 -9.18
CA MET A 224 25.23 -25.28 -10.57
C MET A 224 26.10 -26.50 -10.88
N ASN A 225 26.97 -26.89 -9.94
CA ASN A 225 27.77 -28.11 -10.08
C ASN A 225 26.90 -29.38 -10.10
N SER A 226 25.82 -29.43 -9.28
CA SER A 226 24.86 -30.53 -9.27
C SER A 226 24.05 -30.63 -10.57
N ILE A 227 23.59 -29.48 -11.09
CA ILE A 227 22.84 -29.38 -12.34
C ILE A 227 23.68 -29.88 -13.53
N ALA A 228 24.97 -29.54 -13.58
CA ALA A 228 25.87 -29.94 -14.66
C ALA A 228 26.02 -31.47 -14.79
N GLY A 229 25.77 -32.23 -13.72
CA GLY A 229 25.80 -33.70 -13.73
C GLY A 229 24.57 -34.37 -14.34
N HIS A 230 23.46 -33.64 -14.52
CA HIS A 230 22.17 -34.20 -14.98
C HIS A 230 21.81 -33.67 -16.37
N MET A 231 22.19 -34.39 -17.43
CA MET A 231 21.98 -34.00 -18.83
C MET A 231 20.78 -34.70 -19.52
N ALA A 232 19.95 -35.45 -18.80
CA ALA A 232 18.83 -36.14 -19.44
C ALA A 232 17.74 -35.15 -19.89
N PRO A 233 17.33 -35.16 -21.18
CA PRO A 233 16.19 -34.39 -21.65
C PRO A 233 14.90 -35.03 -21.15
N GLU A 234 14.15 -34.31 -20.33
CA GLU A 234 12.80 -34.72 -19.93
C GLU A 234 11.79 -33.83 -20.64
N PRO A 235 11.07 -34.33 -21.67
CA PRO A 235 9.99 -33.57 -22.27
C PRO A 235 8.91 -33.30 -21.21
N PRO A 236 8.17 -32.17 -21.30
CA PRO A 236 7.04 -31.92 -20.43
C PRO A 236 6.11 -33.13 -20.41
N PRO A 237 5.61 -33.54 -19.23
CA PRO A 237 4.66 -34.62 -19.16
C PRO A 237 3.41 -34.27 -19.96
N ALA A 238 2.72 -35.30 -20.44
CA ALA A 238 1.45 -35.09 -21.09
C ALA A 238 0.46 -34.44 -20.13
N ARG A 239 0.35 -34.88 -18.87
CA ARG A 239 -0.52 -34.25 -17.86
C ARG A 239 0.26 -33.98 -16.60
N LEU A 240 -0.09 -32.88 -15.92
CA LEU A 240 0.37 -32.64 -14.57
C LEU A 240 -0.35 -33.56 -13.58
N ALA A 241 0.31 -33.90 -12.48
CA ALA A 241 -0.30 -34.64 -11.39
C ALA A 241 -1.44 -33.82 -10.75
N GLU A 242 -2.46 -34.48 -10.20
CA GLU A 242 -3.52 -33.79 -9.47
C GLU A 242 -2.94 -33.08 -8.23
N ALA A 243 -3.36 -31.84 -8.02
CA ALA A 243 -2.91 -31.02 -6.91
C ALA A 243 -4.03 -30.08 -6.43
N THR A 244 -3.95 -29.71 -5.17
CA THR A 244 -4.86 -28.73 -4.58
C THR A 244 -4.68 -27.37 -5.27
N THR A 245 -5.78 -26.80 -5.76
CA THR A 245 -5.75 -25.61 -6.62
C THR A 245 -6.41 -24.42 -5.96
N ALA A 246 -5.65 -23.35 -5.77
CA ALA A 246 -6.16 -22.06 -5.30
C ALA A 246 -6.89 -21.29 -6.42
N SER A 247 -6.39 -21.37 -7.66
CA SER A 247 -7.04 -20.74 -8.80
C SER A 247 -6.70 -21.45 -10.12
N ARG A 248 -7.70 -21.57 -11.01
CA ARG A 248 -7.53 -22.11 -12.36
C ARG A 248 -8.22 -21.23 -13.38
N ARG A 249 -7.53 -20.88 -14.46
CA ARG A 249 -8.07 -20.07 -15.56
C ARG A 249 -7.73 -20.68 -16.90
N THR A 250 -8.73 -20.75 -17.77
CA THR A 250 -8.59 -21.24 -19.15
C THR A 250 -8.72 -20.09 -20.12
N ILE A 251 -7.77 -19.99 -21.03
CA ILE A 251 -7.66 -18.93 -22.03
C ILE A 251 -7.52 -19.59 -23.39
N ASP A 252 -8.50 -19.42 -24.26
CA ASP A 252 -8.42 -19.87 -25.65
C ASP A 252 -7.83 -18.72 -26.50
N ILE A 253 -6.75 -19.00 -27.25
CA ILE A 253 -6.09 -18.05 -28.14
C ILE A 253 -5.83 -18.68 -29.52
N GLU A 254 -5.64 -17.83 -30.52
CA GLU A 254 -5.15 -18.27 -31.83
C GLU A 254 -3.68 -17.87 -31.99
N PHE A 255 -2.81 -18.84 -32.26
CA PHE A 255 -1.37 -18.61 -32.42
C PHE A 255 -0.84 -19.37 -33.65
N HIS A 256 -0.18 -18.65 -34.57
CA HIS A 256 0.24 -19.16 -35.89
C HIS A 256 -0.87 -19.89 -36.67
N GLY A 257 -2.11 -19.38 -36.62
CA GLY A 257 -3.26 -19.96 -37.32
C GLY A 257 -3.74 -21.30 -36.75
N ARG A 258 -3.35 -21.64 -35.50
CA ARG A 258 -3.82 -22.82 -34.77
C ARG A 258 -4.55 -22.40 -33.50
N PRO A 259 -5.62 -23.12 -33.10
CA PRO A 259 -6.29 -22.89 -31.83
C PRO A 259 -5.48 -23.48 -30.66
N TRP A 260 -5.20 -22.65 -29.67
CA TRP A 260 -4.50 -23.01 -28.44
C TRP A 260 -5.41 -22.78 -27.24
N ARG A 261 -5.26 -23.61 -26.23
CA ARG A 261 -5.84 -23.46 -24.91
C ARG A 261 -4.74 -23.38 -23.88
N ILE A 262 -4.57 -22.21 -23.26
CA ILE A 262 -3.64 -22.01 -22.15
C ILE A 262 -4.44 -22.17 -20.86
N VAL A 263 -4.00 -23.08 -20.01
CA VAL A 263 -4.50 -23.24 -18.64
C VAL A 263 -3.47 -22.68 -17.69
N LEU A 264 -3.84 -21.65 -16.93
CA LEU A 264 -3.05 -21.11 -15.83
C LEU A 264 -3.59 -21.67 -14.53
N GLU A 265 -2.74 -22.36 -13.79
CA GLU A 265 -3.04 -22.91 -12.47
C GLU A 265 -2.13 -22.31 -11.40
N LEU A 266 -2.74 -21.89 -10.29
CA LEU A 266 -2.07 -21.52 -9.05
C LEU A 266 -2.39 -22.60 -8.02
N SER A 267 -1.37 -23.36 -7.63
CA SER A 267 -1.47 -24.45 -6.66
C SER A 267 -0.98 -23.97 -5.30
N ASP A 268 -1.77 -24.15 -4.24
CA ASP A 268 -1.36 -23.97 -2.84
C ASP A 268 -0.97 -25.29 -2.17
N ASP A 269 -0.94 -26.38 -2.94
CA ASP A 269 -0.54 -27.70 -2.48
C ASP A 269 0.97 -27.79 -2.17
N PRO A 270 1.37 -28.10 -0.92
CA PRO A 270 2.78 -28.29 -0.56
C PRO A 270 3.45 -29.48 -1.24
N ALA A 271 2.68 -30.42 -1.81
CA ALA A 271 3.22 -31.55 -2.58
C ALA A 271 3.77 -31.12 -3.95
N VAL A 272 3.38 -29.95 -4.48
CA VAL A 272 3.92 -29.40 -5.72
C VAL A 272 5.27 -28.75 -5.44
N GLY A 273 6.32 -29.56 -5.59
CA GLY A 273 7.69 -29.18 -5.26
C GLY A 273 8.41 -28.32 -6.32
N GLU A 274 7.90 -28.29 -7.55
CA GLU A 274 8.46 -27.47 -8.62
C GLU A 274 7.82 -26.07 -8.61
N TRP A 275 8.62 -25.02 -8.76
CA TRP A 275 8.09 -23.65 -8.84
C TRP A 275 7.19 -23.47 -10.06
N LEU A 276 7.64 -23.95 -11.23
CA LEU A 276 6.87 -23.97 -12.48
C LEU A 276 6.82 -25.38 -13.08
N GLU A 277 5.61 -25.91 -13.27
CA GLU A 277 5.33 -27.10 -14.06
C GLU A 277 4.65 -26.75 -15.38
N ILE A 278 4.93 -27.53 -16.42
CA ILE A 278 4.35 -27.36 -17.75
C ILE A 278 3.83 -28.71 -18.23
N SER A 279 2.61 -28.73 -18.78
CA SER A 279 2.17 -29.80 -19.67
C SER A 279 1.88 -29.25 -21.06
N ASP A 280 2.08 -30.11 -22.06
CA ASP A 280 1.93 -29.76 -23.47
C ASP A 280 1.27 -30.93 -24.19
N GLN A 281 -0.01 -30.77 -24.50
CA GLN A 281 -0.83 -31.78 -25.17
C GLN A 281 -1.39 -31.26 -26.47
N VAL A 282 -1.61 -32.17 -27.41
CA VAL A 282 -2.58 -31.97 -28.49
C VAL A 282 -3.84 -32.72 -28.06
N ALA A 283 -4.94 -31.99 -27.84
CA ALA A 283 -6.22 -32.63 -27.54
C ALA A 283 -6.58 -33.57 -28.69
N GLN A 284 -6.90 -34.83 -28.37
CA GLN A 284 -7.47 -35.74 -29.36
C GLN A 284 -8.81 -35.17 -29.83
N ALA A 285 -9.06 -35.24 -31.14
CA ALA A 285 -10.23 -34.65 -31.76
C ALA A 285 -11.50 -35.33 -31.25
N ASP A 286 -12.22 -34.67 -30.34
CA ASP A 286 -13.63 -34.94 -30.13
C ASP A 286 -14.38 -34.41 -31.36
N SER A 287 -14.64 -35.32 -32.32
CA SER A 287 -15.68 -35.35 -33.37
C SER A 287 -16.08 -34.10 -34.18
N GLN A 288 -15.60 -32.89 -33.91
CA GLN A 288 -16.02 -31.65 -34.59
C GLN A 288 -14.91 -30.61 -34.83
N ASP A 289 -13.73 -30.71 -34.19
CA ASP A 289 -12.58 -29.83 -34.48
C ASP A 289 -11.53 -30.57 -35.33
N ALA A 290 -11.52 -30.32 -36.65
CA ALA A 290 -10.67 -30.99 -37.65
C ALA A 290 -9.16 -30.66 -37.58
N GLY A 291 -8.67 -30.12 -36.46
CA GLY A 291 -7.26 -29.80 -36.23
C GLY A 291 -7.01 -29.65 -34.73
N GLY A 292 -6.81 -30.78 -34.05
CA GLY A 292 -6.76 -30.91 -32.59
C GLY A 292 -6.17 -29.69 -31.86
N ARG A 293 -6.95 -29.16 -30.90
CA ARG A 293 -6.58 -27.98 -30.12
C ARG A 293 -5.36 -28.29 -29.25
N ARG A 294 -4.31 -27.48 -29.35
CA ARG A 294 -3.14 -27.63 -28.45
C ARG A 294 -3.50 -27.08 -27.08
N VAL A 295 -3.23 -27.85 -26.03
CA VAL A 295 -3.48 -27.47 -24.64
C VAL A 295 -2.16 -27.36 -23.92
N ILE A 296 -1.85 -26.16 -23.42
CA ILE A 296 -0.67 -25.87 -22.59
C ILE A 296 -1.15 -25.59 -21.19
N GLU A 297 -0.69 -26.35 -20.21
CA GLU A 297 -0.96 -26.10 -18.80
C GLU A 297 0.31 -25.55 -18.14
N LEU A 298 0.19 -24.42 -17.45
CA LEU A 298 1.24 -23.80 -16.68
C LEU A 298 0.77 -23.77 -15.23
N ARG A 299 1.45 -24.50 -14.35
CA ARG A 299 1.18 -24.50 -12.91
C ARG A 299 2.29 -23.78 -12.18
N LEU A 300 1.92 -22.77 -11.40
CA LEU A 300 2.79 -22.09 -10.44
C LEU A 300 2.48 -22.60 -9.03
N SER A 301 3.50 -23.07 -8.31
CA SER A 301 3.37 -23.47 -6.90
C SER A 301 3.49 -22.26 -5.98
N LEU A 302 2.41 -21.89 -5.31
CA LEU A 302 2.37 -20.83 -4.29
C LEU A 302 3.03 -21.26 -2.98
N ALA A 303 3.07 -22.56 -2.69
CA ALA A 303 3.72 -23.15 -1.52
C ALA A 303 5.22 -23.41 -1.70
N HIS A 304 5.80 -23.01 -2.84
CA HIS A 304 7.23 -23.17 -3.09
C HIS A 304 8.06 -22.23 -2.19
N PRO A 305 9.23 -22.64 -1.66
CA PRO A 305 10.04 -21.82 -0.73
C PRO A 305 10.35 -20.39 -1.24
N PHE A 306 10.55 -20.26 -2.56
CA PHE A 306 10.72 -18.97 -3.21
C PHE A 306 9.46 -18.08 -3.14
N MET A 307 8.26 -18.67 -3.30
CA MET A 307 6.99 -17.96 -3.22
C MET A 307 6.63 -17.60 -1.77
N ASP A 308 6.90 -18.49 -0.82
CA ASP A 308 6.75 -18.19 0.61
C ASP A 308 7.55 -16.95 1.00
N ARG A 309 8.76 -16.80 0.45
CA ARG A 309 9.63 -15.66 0.76
C ARG A 309 9.27 -14.37 0.00
N PHE A 310 8.96 -14.47 -1.29
CA PHE A 310 8.87 -13.29 -2.17
C PHE A 310 7.48 -13.06 -2.78
N GLY A 311 6.64 -14.08 -2.84
CA GLY A 311 5.33 -14.05 -3.49
C GLY A 311 4.24 -13.43 -2.62
N GLY A 312 4.28 -13.63 -1.30
CA GLY A 312 3.28 -13.10 -0.38
C GLY A 312 1.85 -13.57 -0.70
N VAL A 313 0.84 -12.82 -0.26
CA VAL A 313 -0.59 -13.13 -0.49
C VAL A 313 -1.31 -12.07 -1.32
N ASP A 314 -0.69 -10.91 -1.54
CA ASP A 314 -1.30 -9.81 -2.25
C ASP A 314 -1.16 -9.98 -3.78
N PRO A 315 -2.21 -9.70 -4.58
CA PRO A 315 -2.14 -9.83 -6.04
C PRO A 315 -0.99 -9.03 -6.67
N GLU A 316 -0.65 -7.87 -6.13
CA GLU A 316 0.46 -7.02 -6.62
C GLU A 316 1.84 -7.68 -6.49
N GLN A 317 1.98 -8.69 -5.63
CA GLN A 317 3.22 -9.45 -5.42
C GLN A 317 3.23 -10.74 -6.23
N ILE A 318 2.10 -11.44 -6.31
CA ILE A 318 1.95 -12.71 -7.05
C ILE A 318 1.95 -12.47 -8.57
N GLU A 319 1.24 -11.44 -9.04
CA GLU A 319 1.03 -11.21 -10.48
C GLU A 319 2.32 -11.04 -11.28
N PRO A 320 3.34 -10.26 -10.84
CA PRO A 320 4.62 -10.18 -11.55
C PRO A 320 5.31 -11.54 -11.70
N LEU A 321 5.31 -12.36 -10.64
CA LEU A 321 5.95 -13.69 -10.64
C LEU A 321 5.19 -14.66 -11.54
N LEU A 322 3.86 -14.65 -11.51
CA LEU A 322 3.01 -15.42 -12.41
C LEU A 322 3.26 -15.04 -13.88
N ARG A 323 3.39 -13.74 -14.18
CA ARG A 323 3.69 -13.28 -15.55
C ARG A 323 5.07 -13.74 -16.03
N VAL A 324 6.08 -13.75 -15.15
CA VAL A 324 7.42 -14.30 -15.47
C VAL A 324 7.36 -15.80 -15.70
N ALA A 325 6.66 -16.54 -14.85
CA ALA A 325 6.47 -17.99 -15.00
C ALA A 325 5.72 -18.33 -16.31
N ALA A 326 4.66 -17.58 -16.62
CA ALA A 326 3.93 -17.74 -17.87
C ALA A 326 4.81 -17.44 -19.09
N ALA A 327 5.62 -16.37 -19.04
CA ALA A 327 6.56 -16.04 -20.10
C ALA A 327 7.62 -17.13 -20.31
N LEU A 328 8.19 -17.67 -19.23
CA LEU A 328 9.14 -18.78 -19.28
C LEU A 328 8.52 -20.02 -19.93
N GLY A 329 7.31 -20.39 -19.52
CA GLY A 329 6.66 -21.59 -20.04
C GLY A 329 6.21 -21.47 -21.49
N LEU A 330 5.64 -20.35 -21.88
CA LEU A 330 5.27 -20.11 -23.27
C LEU A 330 6.52 -19.99 -24.18
N ALA A 331 7.61 -19.40 -23.68
CA ALA A 331 8.88 -19.36 -24.41
C ALA A 331 9.49 -20.76 -24.60
N GLU A 332 9.43 -21.63 -23.59
CA GLU A 332 9.83 -23.04 -23.72
C GLU A 332 9.05 -23.74 -24.83
N VAL A 333 7.72 -23.59 -24.84
CA VAL A 333 6.84 -24.20 -25.84
C VAL A 333 7.16 -23.69 -27.25
N ALA A 334 7.33 -22.37 -27.42
CA ALA A 334 7.68 -21.76 -28.70
C ALA A 334 9.08 -22.16 -29.20
N ALA A 335 10.06 -22.29 -28.29
CA ALA A 335 11.40 -22.77 -28.62
C ALA A 335 11.36 -24.21 -29.14
N ARG A 336 10.56 -25.08 -28.49
CA ARG A 336 10.36 -26.47 -28.95
C ARG A 336 9.72 -26.55 -30.32
N GLU A 337 8.70 -25.72 -30.60
CA GLU A 337 8.11 -25.63 -31.95
C GLU A 337 9.13 -25.20 -33.01
N SER A 338 10.05 -24.32 -32.64
CA SER A 338 11.14 -23.86 -33.51
C SER A 338 12.27 -24.89 -33.66
N GLY A 339 12.13 -26.08 -33.09
CA GLY A 339 13.10 -27.18 -33.19
C GLY A 339 14.23 -27.14 -32.15
N VAL A 340 14.16 -26.24 -31.16
CA VAL A 340 15.15 -26.20 -30.06
C VAL A 340 14.97 -27.45 -29.20
N ARG A 341 15.99 -28.31 -29.23
CA ARG A 341 16.05 -29.49 -28.37
C ARG A 341 16.38 -29.06 -26.95
N MET A 342 15.88 -29.81 -25.96
CA MET A 342 16.19 -29.59 -24.54
C MET A 342 15.73 -28.22 -23.97
N ALA A 343 14.76 -27.54 -24.59
CA ALA A 343 14.27 -26.26 -24.07
C ALA A 343 13.80 -26.34 -22.59
N GLY A 344 13.19 -27.48 -22.20
CA GLY A 344 12.76 -27.73 -20.82
C GLY A 344 13.88 -27.83 -19.78
N THR A 345 15.14 -28.00 -20.22
CA THR A 345 16.29 -27.96 -19.32
C THR A 345 16.43 -26.58 -18.65
N VAL A 346 16.04 -25.49 -19.33
CA VAL A 346 16.07 -24.16 -18.73
C VAL A 346 15.11 -24.07 -17.54
N ARG A 347 13.85 -24.47 -17.71
CA ARG A 347 12.86 -24.49 -16.64
C ARG A 347 13.28 -25.38 -15.48
N ARG A 348 13.76 -26.59 -15.75
CA ARG A 348 14.26 -27.51 -14.71
C ARG A 348 15.40 -26.87 -13.91
N ASN A 349 16.37 -26.26 -14.60
CA ASN A 349 17.49 -25.59 -13.91
C ASN A 349 17.01 -24.37 -13.10
N VAL A 350 16.01 -23.62 -13.60
CA VAL A 350 15.37 -22.55 -12.84
C VAL A 350 14.70 -23.08 -11.58
N ASN A 351 13.93 -24.16 -11.68
CA ASN A 351 13.29 -24.77 -10.51
C ASN A 351 14.32 -25.21 -9.46
N GLU A 352 15.40 -25.89 -9.86
CA GLU A 352 16.49 -26.27 -8.95
C GLU A 352 17.15 -25.05 -8.30
N LEU A 353 17.45 -24.00 -9.07
CA LEU A 353 18.05 -22.77 -8.52
C LEU A 353 17.11 -22.06 -7.54
N LEU A 354 15.81 -21.98 -7.84
CA LEU A 354 14.82 -21.34 -6.98
C LEU A 354 14.52 -22.18 -5.73
N LYS A 355 14.64 -23.50 -5.81
CA LYS A 355 14.38 -24.45 -4.71
C LYS A 355 15.56 -24.58 -3.76
N GLU A 356 16.79 -24.55 -4.27
CA GLU A 356 17.98 -24.87 -3.47
C GLU A 356 18.85 -23.66 -3.13
N ALA A 357 18.75 -22.55 -3.87
CA ALA A 357 19.66 -21.40 -3.69
C ALA A 357 18.96 -20.04 -3.59
N LEU A 358 18.22 -19.61 -4.60
CA LEU A 358 17.82 -18.21 -4.79
C LEU A 358 16.73 -17.71 -3.83
N TRP A 359 16.18 -18.59 -2.98
CA TRP A 359 15.33 -18.20 -1.86
C TRP A 359 16.11 -17.96 -0.55
N LYS A 360 17.37 -18.38 -0.47
CA LYS A 360 18.21 -18.26 0.74
C LYS A 360 18.82 -16.86 0.86
N THR A 361 19.11 -16.45 2.10
CA THR A 361 19.81 -15.19 2.41
C THR A 361 21.12 -15.44 3.07
#